data_AF-A0A2A4TLZ8-F1
#
_entry.id   AF-A0A2A4TLZ8-F1
#
_cell.length_a   1.000
_cell.length_b   1.000
_cell.length_c   1.000
_cell.angle_alpha   90.00
_cell.angle_beta   90.00
_cell.angle_gamma   90.00
#
_symmetry.space_group_name_H-M   'P 1'
#
loop_
_entity.id
_entity.type
_entity.pdbx_description
1 polymer ?
#
loop_
_entity_poly.entity_id
_entity_poly.type
_entity_poly.pdbx_seq_one_letter_code
_entity_poly.pdbx_strand_id
1 'polypeptide(L)'
;MNFLNFLKSKQFLMQLGLATGVLILFVFLLFKWLNISTNHDQKIEVPDLSKMVLSDVENTLSELNLAYKIIDSASYNPDFPPKSVIEQSPETGDFVKEHRKIYLTLNPSNYRNVTIPEFYGKTKRNISPVLFAQGFRISKQYVYVSDIALDVVRGMKFKGKDIKKGDKIPKNSLLTLVLGDGKGSGRYNFIEQNN
;
A
#
# COMPACT_ATOMS: atom_id res chain seq x y z
N MET A 1 -65.00 -37.95 19.32
CA MET A 1 -64.05 -37.62 20.41
C MET A 1 -63.91 -36.10 20.46
N ASN A 2 -64.29 -35.46 21.56
CA ASN A 2 -64.35 -33.99 21.66
C ASN A 2 -62.98 -33.36 21.92
N PHE A 3 -62.19 -33.19 20.86
CA PHE A 3 -60.90 -32.50 20.88
C PHE A 3 -60.99 -31.07 21.46
N LEU A 4 -62.10 -30.37 21.19
CA LEU A 4 -62.37 -29.03 21.71
C LEU A 4 -62.56 -28.98 23.24
N ASN A 5 -63.03 -30.06 23.87
CA ASN A 5 -63.18 -30.11 25.32
C ASN A 5 -61.84 -30.35 26.03
N PHE A 6 -60.89 -31.04 25.37
CA PHE A 6 -59.54 -31.24 25.87
C PHE A 6 -58.74 -29.92 25.91
N LEU A 7 -58.84 -29.10 24.86
CA LEU A 7 -58.22 -27.78 24.79
C LEU A 7 -58.73 -26.79 25.86
N LYS A 8 -59.93 -27.02 26.40
CA LYS A 8 -60.51 -26.24 27.51
C LYS A 8 -60.25 -26.86 28.89
N SER A 9 -59.54 -27.98 28.96
CA SER A 9 -59.26 -28.63 30.23
C SER A 9 -58.29 -27.81 31.09
N LYS A 10 -58.51 -27.81 32.40
CA LYS A 10 -57.65 -27.12 33.38
C LYS A 10 -56.19 -27.58 33.29
N GLN A 11 -55.97 -28.87 33.01
CA GLN A 11 -54.64 -29.46 32.87
C GLN A 11 -53.93 -28.95 31.61
N PHE A 12 -54.61 -28.88 30.46
CA PHE A 12 -54.04 -28.34 29.23
C PHE A 12 -53.68 -26.86 29.39
N LEU A 13 -54.57 -26.03 29.95
CA LEU A 13 -54.29 -24.62 30.20
C LEU A 13 -53.11 -24.40 31.17
N MET A 14 -52.97 -25.26 32.18
CA MET A 14 -51.84 -25.22 33.11
C MET A 14 -50.51 -25.58 32.44
N GLN A 15 -50.48 -26.63 31.62
CA GLN A 15 -49.29 -26.99 30.83
C GLN A 15 -48.93 -25.94 29.79
N LEU A 16 -49.94 -25.34 29.13
CA LEU A 16 -49.75 -24.25 28.19
C LEU A 16 -49.13 -23.03 28.87
N GLY A 17 -49.66 -22.62 30.04
CA GLY A 17 -49.08 -21.52 30.82
C GLY A 17 -47.65 -21.79 31.27
N LEU A 18 -47.35 -23.01 31.73
CA LEU A 18 -45.99 -23.44 32.08
C LEU A 18 -45.07 -23.41 30.85
N ALA A 19 -45.50 -23.94 29.72
CA ALA A 19 -44.75 -23.93 28.47
C ALA A 19 -44.47 -22.49 28.00
N THR A 20 -45.46 -21.61 28.06
CA THR A 20 -45.29 -20.17 27.75
C THR A 20 -44.32 -19.50 28.72
N GLY A 21 -44.42 -19.78 30.03
CA GLY A 21 -43.50 -19.24 31.03
C GLY A 21 -42.04 -19.67 30.79
N VAL A 22 -41.83 -20.96 30.50
CA VAL A 22 -40.51 -21.50 30.15
C VAL A 22 -39.98 -20.89 28.86
N LEU A 23 -40.83 -20.74 27.84
CA LEU A 23 -40.44 -20.11 26.58
C LEU A 23 -39.99 -18.65 26.78
N ILE A 24 -40.74 -17.87 27.56
CA ILE A 24 -40.39 -16.47 27.87
C ILE A 24 -39.07 -16.40 28.63
N LEU A 25 -38.89 -17.25 29.65
CA LEU A 25 -37.64 -17.32 30.41
C LEU A 25 -36.45 -17.69 29.50
N PHE A 26 -36.62 -18.68 28.63
CA PHE A 26 -35.60 -19.11 27.68
C PHE A 26 -35.20 -17.99 26.72
N VAL A 27 -36.18 -17.32 26.11
CA VAL A 27 -35.94 -16.17 25.22
C VAL A 27 -35.22 -15.04 25.96
N PHE A 28 -35.62 -14.73 27.19
CA PHE A 28 -34.95 -13.72 28.01
C PHE A 28 -33.48 -14.07 28.30
N LEU A 29 -33.19 -15.31 28.70
CA LEU A 29 -31.83 -15.79 28.94
C LEU A 29 -31.00 -15.77 27.67
N LEU A 30 -31.58 -16.15 26.53
CA LEU A 30 -30.93 -16.12 25.23
C LEU A 30 -30.55 -14.70 24.82
N PHE A 31 -31.45 -13.72 24.97
CA PHE A 31 -31.14 -12.31 24.71
C PHE A 31 -30.05 -11.77 25.65
N LYS A 32 -30.08 -12.11 26.94
CA LYS A 32 -29.02 -11.72 27.90
C LYS A 32 -27.67 -12.30 27.52
N TRP A 33 -27.63 -13.58 27.14
CA TRP A 33 -26.41 -14.25 26.70
C TRP A 33 -25.88 -13.65 25.39
N LEU A 34 -26.74 -13.40 24.41
CA LEU A 34 -26.35 -12.73 23.16
C LEU A 34 -25.80 -11.33 23.40
N ASN A 35 -26.41 -10.55 24.30
CA ASN A 35 -25.93 -9.19 24.58
C ASN A 35 -24.50 -9.18 25.15
N ILE A 36 -24.21 -10.11 26.06
CA ILE A 36 -22.87 -10.28 26.66
C ILE A 36 -21.87 -10.86 25.66
N SER A 37 -22.29 -11.85 24.87
CA SER A 37 -21.40 -12.56 23.94
C SER A 37 -21.02 -11.71 22.71
N THR A 38 -21.89 -10.78 22.29
CA THR A 38 -21.70 -10.05 21.03
C THR A 38 -21.10 -8.66 21.18
N ASN A 39 -20.87 -8.16 22.41
CA ASN A 39 -20.37 -6.80 22.67
C ASN A 39 -21.11 -5.75 21.82
N HIS A 40 -22.45 -5.80 21.82
CA HIS A 40 -23.27 -5.05 20.87
C HIS A 40 -23.06 -3.52 20.96
N ASP A 41 -22.80 -3.01 22.16
CA ASP A 41 -22.73 -1.57 22.41
C ASP A 41 -21.31 -0.99 22.33
N GLN A 42 -20.30 -1.84 22.11
CA GLN A 42 -18.92 -1.39 22.02
C GLN A 42 -18.63 -0.79 20.65
N LYS A 43 -18.26 0.48 20.66
CA LYS A 43 -17.83 1.24 19.48
C LYS A 43 -16.62 2.08 19.85
N ILE A 44 -15.50 1.78 19.22
CA ILE A 44 -14.24 2.52 19.33
C ILE A 44 -14.11 3.31 18.04
N GLU A 45 -13.93 4.62 18.15
CA GLU A 45 -13.66 5.47 17.00
C GLU A 45 -12.24 5.24 16.50
N VAL A 46 -12.09 5.08 15.18
CA VAL A 46 -10.79 4.86 14.54
C VAL A 46 -10.04 6.19 14.49
N PRO A 47 -8.84 6.29 15.10
CA PRO A 47 -8.04 7.52 15.10
C PRO A 47 -7.45 7.80 13.72
N ASP A 48 -7.03 9.05 13.50
CA ASP A 48 -6.24 9.41 12.32
C ASP A 48 -4.80 8.96 12.52
N LEU A 49 -4.36 7.98 11.73
CA LEU A 49 -2.99 7.46 11.74
C LEU A 49 -2.15 8.04 10.59
N SER A 50 -2.74 8.90 9.74
CA SER A 50 -2.09 9.45 8.56
C SER A 50 -0.79 10.19 8.93
N LYS A 51 0.27 9.94 8.15
CA LYS A 51 1.63 10.51 8.35
C LYS A 51 2.34 10.12 9.64
N MET A 52 1.72 9.35 10.53
CA MET A 52 2.38 8.83 11.73
C MET A 52 3.40 7.76 11.37
N VAL A 53 4.49 7.68 12.14
CA VAL A 53 5.48 6.60 12.03
C VAL A 53 4.91 5.37 12.74
N LEU A 54 5.29 4.17 12.28
CA LEU A 54 4.77 2.91 12.80
C LEU A 54 4.87 2.77 14.34
N SER A 55 5.92 3.31 14.97
CA SER A 55 6.08 3.32 16.43
C SER A 55 4.95 4.07 17.14
N ASP A 56 4.57 5.22 16.60
CA ASP A 56 3.54 6.08 17.21
C ASP A 56 2.17 5.45 16.99
N VAL A 57 1.95 4.85 15.81
CA VAL A 57 0.73 4.10 15.49
C VAL A 57 0.53 2.92 16.43
N GLU A 58 1.58 2.18 16.73
CA GLU A 58 1.51 1.05 17.67
C GLU A 58 1.07 1.51 19.06
N ASN A 59 1.63 2.62 19.56
CA ASN A 59 1.21 3.21 20.83
C ASN A 59 -0.26 3.63 20.80
N THR A 60 -0.67 4.42 19.80
CA THR A 60 -2.05 4.92 19.67
C THR A 60 -3.09 3.79 19.55
N LEU A 61 -2.79 2.74 18.80
CA LEU A 61 -3.71 1.60 18.66
C LEU A 61 -3.75 0.72 19.91
N SER A 62 -2.62 0.57 20.61
CA SER A 62 -2.55 -0.21 21.85
C SER A 62 -3.40 0.40 22.97
N GLU A 63 -3.41 1.74 23.09
CA GLU A 63 -4.24 2.48 24.06
C GLU A 63 -5.75 2.25 23.83
N LEU A 64 -6.13 1.97 22.59
CA LEU A 64 -7.51 1.71 22.18
C LEU A 64 -7.85 0.21 22.09
N ASN A 65 -6.95 -0.70 22.50
CA ASN A 65 -7.09 -2.15 22.32
C ASN A 65 -7.37 -2.56 20.86
N LEU A 66 -6.80 -1.85 19.91
CA LEU A 66 -6.87 -2.15 18.48
C LEU A 66 -5.58 -2.83 18.03
N ALA A 67 -5.70 -3.69 17.01
CA ALA A 67 -4.55 -4.33 16.39
C ALA A 67 -4.29 -3.70 15.02
N TYR A 68 -3.09 -3.86 14.46
CA TYR A 68 -2.81 -3.46 13.09
C TYR A 68 -2.26 -4.59 12.22
N LYS A 69 -2.37 -4.42 10.91
CA LYS A 69 -1.70 -5.26 9.91
C LYS A 69 -1.17 -4.39 8.78
N ILE A 70 0.11 -4.57 8.46
CA ILE A 70 0.75 -3.83 7.37
C ILE A 70 0.36 -4.47 6.04
N ILE A 71 -0.04 -3.61 5.10
CA ILE A 71 -0.15 -3.89 3.68
C ILE A 71 1.03 -3.21 3.01
N ASP A 72 1.81 -3.97 2.24
CA ASP A 72 2.96 -3.42 1.52
C ASP A 72 2.50 -2.42 0.46
N SER A 73 3.01 -1.19 0.51
CA SER A 73 2.78 -0.21 -0.56
C SER A 73 3.71 -0.47 -1.75
N ALA A 74 3.15 -0.35 -2.95
CA ALA A 74 3.91 -0.43 -4.20
C ALA A 74 4.52 0.91 -4.64
N SER A 75 4.09 2.04 -4.08
CA SER A 75 4.45 3.38 -4.56
C SER A 75 4.84 4.34 -3.45
N TYR A 76 6.01 4.95 -3.61
CA TYR A 76 6.48 6.02 -2.73
C TYR A 76 5.74 7.32 -3.01
N ASN A 77 5.29 8.00 -1.94
CA ASN A 77 4.71 9.32 -2.00
C ASN A 77 5.65 10.33 -1.29
N PRO A 78 6.18 11.35 -1.98
CA PRO A 78 7.06 12.35 -1.37
C PRO A 78 6.35 13.29 -0.38
N ASP A 79 5.02 13.38 -0.40
CA ASP A 79 4.24 14.23 0.53
C ASP A 79 4.10 13.59 1.92
N PHE A 80 4.54 12.34 2.06
CA PHE A 80 4.50 11.56 3.29
C PHE A 80 5.92 11.24 3.76
N PRO A 81 6.20 11.24 5.09
CA PRO A 81 7.48 10.79 5.60
C PRO A 81 7.78 9.32 5.21
N PRO A 82 9.06 8.94 5.10
CA PRO A 82 9.44 7.54 4.90
C PRO A 82 8.91 6.66 6.05
N LYS A 83 8.35 5.48 5.71
CA LYS A 83 7.77 4.52 6.68
C LYS A 83 6.59 5.04 7.50
N SER A 84 5.98 6.15 7.09
CA SER A 84 4.73 6.63 7.70
C SER A 84 3.51 5.94 7.10
N VAL A 85 2.37 6.00 7.76
CA VAL A 85 1.10 5.55 7.18
C VAL A 85 0.68 6.51 6.06
N ILE A 86 0.34 5.97 4.89
CA ILE A 86 -0.29 6.69 3.77
C ILE A 86 -1.81 6.54 3.86
N GLU A 87 -2.27 5.33 4.14
CA GLU A 87 -3.67 4.97 4.08
C GLU A 87 -3.96 3.96 5.19
N GLN A 88 -5.17 4.03 5.73
CA GLN A 88 -5.68 3.10 6.73
C GLN A 88 -7.05 2.59 6.30
N SER A 89 -7.37 1.38 6.72
CA SER A 89 -8.71 0.81 6.61
C SER A 89 -9.04 0.04 7.87
N PRO A 90 -10.16 0.32 8.58
CA PRO A 90 -11.21 1.32 8.27
C PRO A 90 -10.72 2.78 8.30
N GLU A 91 -11.54 3.69 7.76
CA GLU A 91 -11.20 5.11 7.63
C GLU A 91 -11.25 5.82 8.99
N THR A 92 -10.58 6.97 9.09
CA THR A 92 -10.63 7.82 10.28
C THR A 92 -12.07 8.22 10.60
N GLY A 93 -12.46 8.11 11.88
CA GLY A 93 -13.81 8.40 12.34
C GLY A 93 -14.81 7.25 12.19
N ASP A 94 -14.42 6.14 11.56
CA ASP A 94 -15.23 4.91 11.56
C ASP A 94 -15.33 4.32 12.98
N PHE A 95 -16.36 3.52 13.23
CA PHE A 95 -16.52 2.81 14.49
C PHE A 95 -16.22 1.32 14.33
N VAL A 96 -15.35 0.80 15.20
CA VAL A 96 -14.94 -0.60 15.24
C VAL A 96 -15.12 -1.19 16.64
N LYS A 97 -15.07 -2.53 16.73
CA LYS A 97 -14.99 -3.22 18.02
C LYS A 97 -13.53 -3.37 18.45
N GLU A 98 -13.31 -3.71 19.72
CA GLU A 98 -11.97 -4.07 20.22
C GLU A 98 -11.34 -5.20 19.41
N HIS A 99 -10.01 -5.27 19.44
CA HIS A 99 -9.21 -6.25 18.73
C HIS A 99 -9.42 -6.25 17.21
N ARG A 100 -10.10 -5.24 16.65
CA ARG A 100 -10.20 -5.06 15.21
C ARG A 100 -8.82 -4.75 14.65
N LYS A 101 -8.49 -5.40 13.54
CA LYS A 101 -7.27 -5.14 12.77
C LYS A 101 -7.49 -3.94 11.86
N ILE A 102 -6.71 -2.89 12.09
CA ILE A 102 -6.57 -1.74 11.20
C ILE A 102 -5.50 -2.09 10.17
N TYR A 103 -5.88 -2.09 8.91
CA TYR A 103 -4.97 -2.32 7.80
C TYR A 103 -4.26 -1.02 7.46
N LEU A 104 -2.94 -1.05 7.42
CA LEU A 104 -2.11 0.14 7.21
C LEU A 104 -1.29 -0.03 5.95
N THR A 105 -1.41 0.91 5.02
CA THR A 105 -0.51 1.02 3.88
C THR A 105 0.60 2.00 4.24
N LEU A 106 1.85 1.53 4.28
CA LEU A 106 2.99 2.36 4.67
C LEU A 106 3.68 2.99 3.47
N ASN A 107 4.22 4.19 3.62
CA ASN A 107 5.09 4.81 2.65
C ASN A 107 6.43 4.07 2.62
N PRO A 108 6.87 3.53 1.47
CA PRO A 108 8.20 2.96 1.35
C PRO A 108 9.29 3.97 1.74
N SER A 109 10.51 3.49 1.99
CA SER A 109 11.60 4.40 2.35
C SER A 109 12.07 5.28 1.17
N ASN A 110 11.84 4.84 -0.07
CA ASN A 110 12.18 5.58 -1.27
C ASN A 110 11.39 5.04 -2.47
N TYR A 111 11.48 5.71 -3.61
CA TYR A 111 11.01 5.21 -4.89
C TYR A 111 11.54 3.81 -5.20
N ARG A 112 10.66 2.97 -5.75
CA ARG A 112 11.01 1.67 -6.32
C ARG A 112 12.13 1.80 -7.33
N ASN A 113 13.05 0.83 -7.32
CA ASN A 113 14.06 0.72 -8.36
C ASN A 113 13.47 0.24 -9.69
N VAL A 114 13.90 0.84 -10.79
CA VAL A 114 13.58 0.48 -12.16
C VAL A 114 14.88 0.15 -12.90
N THR A 115 14.82 -0.86 -13.76
CA THR A 115 15.98 -1.31 -14.54
C THR A 115 16.26 -0.37 -15.69
N ILE A 116 17.54 0.00 -15.86
CA ILE A 116 18.00 0.81 -16.98
C ILE A 116 17.92 0.00 -18.29
N PRO A 117 17.23 0.52 -19.32
CA PRO A 117 17.05 -0.16 -20.59
C PRO A 117 18.34 -0.11 -21.42
N GLU A 118 18.36 -0.84 -22.52
CA GLU A 118 19.39 -0.65 -23.54
C GLU A 118 19.35 0.78 -24.07
N PHE A 119 20.44 1.52 -23.90
CA PHE A 119 20.54 2.92 -24.32
C PHE A 119 21.69 3.15 -25.31
N TYR A 120 22.68 2.25 -25.37
CA TYR A 120 23.88 2.50 -26.14
C TYR A 120 23.58 2.54 -27.64
N GLY A 121 24.12 3.54 -28.33
CA GLY A 121 23.92 3.71 -29.78
C GLY A 121 22.52 4.21 -30.18
N LYS A 122 21.60 4.41 -29.23
CA LYS A 122 20.30 5.05 -29.50
C LYS A 122 20.47 6.57 -29.52
N THR A 123 19.69 7.25 -30.36
CA THR A 123 19.66 8.71 -30.37
C THR A 123 18.94 9.25 -29.13
N LYS A 124 19.33 10.44 -28.67
CA LYS A 124 18.64 11.17 -27.59
C LYS A 124 17.13 11.25 -27.81
N ARG A 125 16.69 11.47 -29.06
CA ARG A 125 15.26 11.56 -29.44
C ARG A 125 14.51 10.25 -29.24
N ASN A 126 15.19 9.10 -29.40
CA ASN A 126 14.60 7.78 -29.22
C ASN A 126 14.60 7.35 -27.75
N ILE A 127 15.73 7.50 -27.04
CA ILE A 127 15.83 7.00 -25.66
C ILE A 127 15.09 7.88 -24.65
N SER A 128 14.98 9.18 -24.90
CA SER A 128 14.39 10.11 -23.92
C SER A 128 12.94 9.74 -23.55
N PRO A 129 12.03 9.52 -24.52
CA PRO A 129 10.67 9.06 -24.22
C PRO A 129 10.60 7.75 -23.44
N VAL A 130 11.51 6.80 -23.72
CA VAL A 130 11.57 5.50 -23.03
C VAL A 130 11.93 5.71 -21.55
N LEU A 131 12.96 6.51 -21.27
CA LEU A 131 13.36 6.83 -19.90
C LEU A 131 12.26 7.59 -19.13
N PHE A 132 11.57 8.52 -19.79
CA PHE A 132 10.42 9.22 -19.19
C PHE A 132 9.26 8.27 -18.87
N ALA A 133 8.91 7.37 -19.79
CA ALA A 133 7.87 6.36 -19.58
C ALA A 133 8.20 5.41 -18.42
N GLN A 134 9.49 5.09 -18.22
CA GLN A 134 9.98 4.33 -17.07
C GLN A 134 10.01 5.16 -15.76
N GLY A 135 9.75 6.45 -15.84
CA GLY A 135 9.67 7.35 -14.69
C GLY A 135 10.99 7.98 -14.28
N PHE A 136 11.99 8.00 -15.16
CA PHE A 136 13.23 8.75 -14.94
C PHE A 136 13.10 10.20 -15.42
N ARG A 137 13.94 11.07 -14.86
CA ARG A 137 14.09 12.45 -15.32
C ARG A 137 15.42 12.61 -16.04
N ILE A 138 15.46 13.42 -17.08
CA ILE A 138 16.69 13.66 -17.85
C ILE A 138 17.20 15.06 -17.53
N SER A 139 18.49 15.16 -17.21
CA SER A 139 19.17 16.43 -17.01
C SER A 139 19.20 17.25 -18.30
N LYS A 140 19.03 18.57 -18.18
CA LYS A 140 19.22 19.50 -19.31
C LYS A 140 20.70 19.71 -19.65
N GLN A 141 21.60 19.32 -18.73
CA GLN A 141 23.04 19.42 -18.89
C GLN A 141 23.55 18.08 -19.41
N TYR A 142 23.94 18.04 -20.68
CA TYR A 142 24.50 16.85 -21.32
C TYR A 142 26.03 16.88 -21.27
N VAL A 143 26.64 15.70 -21.21
CA VAL A 143 28.09 15.55 -21.38
C VAL A 143 28.33 15.13 -22.81
N TYR A 144 29.23 15.82 -23.52
CA TYR A 144 29.57 15.48 -24.90
C TYR A 144 30.92 14.75 -24.96
N VAL A 145 31.00 13.74 -25.81
CA VAL A 145 32.21 13.00 -26.12
C VAL A 145 32.47 13.03 -27.62
N SER A 146 33.75 12.98 -28.00
CA SER A 146 34.14 12.96 -29.41
C SER A 146 33.63 11.69 -30.08
N ASP A 147 32.70 11.85 -31.03
CA ASP A 147 32.10 10.74 -31.78
C ASP A 147 31.63 11.25 -33.14
N ILE A 148 31.66 10.39 -34.16
CA ILE A 148 31.12 10.73 -35.49
C ILE A 148 29.61 10.99 -35.51
N ALA A 149 28.85 10.45 -34.56
CA ALA A 149 27.40 10.48 -34.54
C ALA A 149 26.88 11.47 -33.49
N LEU A 150 26.34 12.58 -33.98
CA LEU A 150 25.75 13.64 -33.15
C LEU A 150 24.53 13.13 -32.36
N ASP A 151 24.44 13.53 -31.09
CA ASP A 151 23.28 13.25 -30.21
C ASP A 151 22.97 11.75 -30.00
N VAL A 152 23.91 10.87 -30.35
CA VAL A 152 23.84 9.44 -30.04
C VAL A 152 24.36 9.20 -28.63
N VAL A 153 23.61 8.43 -27.85
CA VAL A 153 23.96 8.12 -26.47
C VAL A 153 25.12 7.12 -26.45
N ARG A 154 26.22 7.54 -25.83
CA ARG A 154 27.43 6.74 -25.59
C ARG A 154 27.58 6.32 -24.14
N GLY A 155 26.82 6.93 -23.24
CA GLY A 155 26.86 6.64 -21.83
C GLY A 155 25.72 7.33 -21.09
N MET A 156 25.55 6.96 -19.84
CA MET A 156 24.59 7.59 -18.95
C MET A 156 25.20 7.67 -17.56
N LYS A 157 24.89 8.74 -16.82
CA LYS A 157 25.36 8.95 -15.47
C LYS A 157 24.21 9.16 -14.50
N PHE A 158 24.32 8.56 -13.31
CA PHE A 158 23.45 8.81 -12.17
C PHE A 158 24.31 9.29 -11.00
N LYS A 159 23.99 10.47 -10.44
CA LYS A 159 24.79 11.10 -9.36
C LYS A 159 26.30 11.18 -9.68
N GLY A 160 26.63 11.47 -10.94
CA GLY A 160 28.02 11.57 -11.43
C GLY A 160 28.72 10.25 -11.75
N LYS A 161 28.15 9.10 -11.38
CA LYS A 161 28.70 7.77 -11.68
C LYS A 161 28.13 7.23 -12.98
N ASP A 162 28.97 6.57 -13.78
CA ASP A 162 28.53 5.87 -14.99
C ASP A 162 27.64 4.68 -14.63
N ILE A 163 26.56 4.50 -15.39
CA ILE A 163 25.61 3.40 -15.24
C ILE A 163 25.51 2.60 -16.52
N LYS A 164 25.18 1.32 -16.39
CA LYS A 164 25.07 0.36 -17.46
C LYS A 164 23.62 -0.10 -17.62
N LYS A 165 23.34 -0.75 -18.75
CA LYS A 165 22.10 -1.50 -18.91
C LYS A 165 21.97 -2.54 -17.79
N GLY A 166 20.74 -2.74 -17.31
CA GLY A 166 20.47 -3.71 -16.24
C GLY A 166 20.62 -3.14 -14.84
N ASP A 167 21.30 -1.99 -14.68
CA ASP A 167 21.41 -1.32 -13.39
C ASP A 167 20.02 -0.94 -12.85
N LYS A 168 19.84 -1.13 -11.55
CA LYS A 168 18.58 -0.82 -10.85
C LYS A 168 18.69 0.54 -10.19
N ILE A 169 17.99 1.54 -10.73
CA ILE A 169 18.04 2.92 -10.28
C ILE A 169 16.66 3.33 -9.74
N PRO A 170 16.56 4.06 -8.61
CA PRO A 170 15.28 4.54 -8.10
C PRO A 170 14.50 5.32 -9.16
N LYS A 171 13.19 5.08 -9.27
CA LYS A 171 12.30 5.91 -10.07
C LYS A 171 12.42 7.39 -9.64
N ASN A 172 12.10 8.30 -10.54
CA ASN A 172 12.24 9.76 -10.37
C ASN A 172 13.70 10.24 -10.26
N SER A 173 14.68 9.37 -10.46
CA SER A 173 16.10 9.75 -10.51
C SER A 173 16.41 10.65 -11.71
N LEU A 174 17.31 11.61 -11.50
CA LEU A 174 17.85 12.48 -12.55
C LEU A 174 19.06 11.81 -13.21
N LEU A 175 18.93 11.50 -14.50
CA LEU A 175 19.95 10.87 -15.33
C LEU A 175 20.59 11.90 -16.25
N THR A 176 21.91 11.84 -16.39
CA THR A 176 22.67 12.69 -17.31
C THR A 176 23.11 11.86 -18.50
N LEU A 177 22.76 12.28 -19.72
CA LEU A 177 23.16 11.57 -20.93
C LEU A 177 24.57 12.00 -21.34
N VAL A 178 25.38 11.03 -21.75
CA VAL A 178 26.64 11.23 -22.44
C VAL A 178 26.40 11.04 -23.94
N LEU A 179 26.57 12.09 -24.72
CA LEU A 179 26.18 12.18 -26.13
C LEU A 179 27.39 12.36 -27.03
N GLY A 180 27.33 11.83 -28.24
CA GLY A 180 28.29 12.14 -29.29
C GLY A 180 28.18 13.57 -29.78
N ASP A 181 29.32 14.23 -30.01
CA ASP A 181 29.40 15.61 -30.49
C ASP A 181 29.33 15.77 -32.02
N GLY A 182 29.41 14.66 -32.77
CA GLY A 182 29.41 14.67 -34.24
C GLY A 182 30.71 15.18 -34.88
N LYS A 183 31.76 15.43 -34.07
CA LYS A 183 33.04 16.00 -34.52
C LYS A 183 34.18 15.00 -34.50
N GLY A 184 33.92 13.77 -34.06
CA GLY A 184 34.93 12.72 -34.03
C GLY A 184 35.34 12.24 -35.43
N SER A 185 36.58 11.77 -35.56
CA SER A 185 37.08 11.10 -36.77
C SER A 185 36.81 9.59 -36.79
N GLY A 186 36.24 9.04 -35.71
CA GLY A 186 35.89 7.63 -35.57
C GLY A 186 34.73 7.39 -34.58
N ARG A 187 34.26 6.14 -34.50
CA ARG A 187 33.26 5.74 -33.50
C ARG A 187 33.91 5.80 -32.12
N TYR A 188 33.19 6.35 -31.14
CA TYR A 188 33.63 6.34 -29.75
C TYR A 188 33.80 4.89 -29.28
N ASN A 189 35.04 4.54 -28.93
CA ASN A 189 35.39 3.22 -28.40
C ASN A 189 35.01 3.17 -26.92
N PHE A 190 33.75 2.86 -26.63
CA PHE A 190 33.36 2.49 -25.29
C PHE A 190 33.89 1.08 -25.02
N ILE A 191 34.76 0.94 -24.03
CA ILE A 191 35.08 -0.36 -23.46
C ILE A 191 33.78 -0.84 -22.83
N GLU A 192 33.12 -1.83 -23.43
CA GLU A 192 32.07 -2.59 -22.77
C GLU A 192 32.67 -3.05 -21.45
N GLN A 193 32.29 -2.40 -20.35
CA GLN A 193 32.56 -2.95 -19.04
C GLN A 193 31.59 -4.12 -18.82
N ASN A 194 31.76 -5.18 -19.60
CA ASN A 194 31.21 -6.49 -19.32
C ASN A 194 32.10 -7.11 -18.24
N ASN A 195 31.61 -7.01 -17.01
CA ASN A 195 31.89 -7.97 -15.95
C ASN A 195 30.64 -8.01 -15.07
#